data_AF-A0A6C0HXF6-F1
#
_entry.id   AF-A0A6C0HXF6-F1
#
_cell.length_a   1.000
_cell.length_b   1.000
_cell.length_c   1.000
_cell.angle_alpha   90.00
_cell.angle_beta   90.00
_cell.angle_gamma   90.00
#
_symmetry.space_group_name_H-M   'P 1'
#
loop_
_entity.id
_entity.type
_entity.pdbx_description
1 polymer ?
#
loop_
_entity_poly.entity_id
_entity_poly.type
_entity_poly.pdbx_seq_one_letter_code
_entity_poly.pdbx_strand_id
1 'polypeptide(L)'
;MLLLYLIALVLLLIASLSYKEGFEGGQYAYLAPSDPIKMDASTQSKFIKAYNESGGLVFNKFIITNENIDGVVKDITLEEVNYYIQNNKWPYGSYIMNYLTVNKEDLLNKSKQLTSLDDLQKTIPTRLIYRYLIQSTESQLSPLPLSNNIYMGKAVAPVDKPVLEIKEKTTATIHPPFSTENYTKLQSICSTLR
;
A
#
# COMPACT_ATOMS: atom_id res chain seq x y z
N MET A 1 31.91 19.36 -22.76
CA MET A 1 30.68 18.69 -23.23
C MET A 1 30.50 17.29 -22.65
N LEU A 2 31.51 16.42 -22.65
CA LEU A 2 31.42 15.05 -22.11
C LEU A 2 30.94 14.97 -20.64
N LEU A 3 31.44 15.88 -19.78
CA LEU A 3 31.09 15.93 -18.36
C LEU A 3 29.61 16.25 -18.10
N LEU A 4 29.03 17.18 -18.86
CA LEU A 4 27.60 17.53 -18.76
C LEU A 4 26.71 16.36 -19.21
N TYR A 5 27.17 15.59 -20.20
CA TYR A 5 26.46 14.40 -20.68
C TYR A 5 26.46 13.28 -19.63
N LEU A 6 27.57 13.08 -18.93
CA LEU A 6 27.68 12.13 -17.80
C LEU A 6 26.77 12.52 -16.63
N ILE A 7 26.73 13.80 -16.26
CA ILE A 7 25.84 14.29 -15.19
C ILE A 7 24.36 14.08 -15.56
N ALA A 8 23.98 14.43 -16.79
CA ALA A 8 22.62 14.21 -17.29
C ALA A 8 22.25 12.72 -17.31
N LEU A 9 23.16 11.85 -17.75
CA LEU A 9 22.94 10.40 -17.77
C LEU A 9 22.77 9.82 -16.37
N VAL A 10 23.56 10.27 -15.39
CA VAL A 10 23.44 9.87 -13.98
C VAL A 10 22.12 10.35 -13.38
N LEU A 11 21.69 11.59 -13.65
CA LEU A 11 20.40 12.09 -13.20
C LEU A 11 19.22 11.33 -13.83
N LEU A 12 19.34 10.95 -15.11
CA LEU A 12 18.32 10.17 -15.82
C LEU A 12 18.29 8.71 -15.35
N LEU A 13 19.44 8.15 -14.96
CA LEU A 13 19.55 6.84 -14.28
C LEU A 13 18.93 6.90 -12.88
N ILE A 14 19.21 7.93 -12.09
CA ILE A 14 18.58 8.12 -10.76
C ILE A 14 17.06 8.32 -10.92
N ALA A 15 16.62 9.06 -11.94
CA ALA A 15 15.20 9.30 -12.21
C ALA A 15 14.47 8.08 -12.81
N SER A 16 15.15 7.18 -13.50
CA SER A 16 14.60 5.89 -13.96
C SER A 16 14.69 4.79 -12.91
N LEU A 17 15.62 4.94 -11.96
CA LEU A 17 15.67 4.25 -10.67
C LEU A 17 14.76 4.91 -9.63
N SER A 18 13.96 5.93 -9.99
CA SER A 18 12.76 6.30 -9.24
C SER A 18 11.81 5.13 -9.34
N TYR A 19 12.11 4.17 -8.48
CA TYR A 19 11.34 3.03 -8.10
C TYR A 19 9.87 3.44 -8.15
N LYS A 20 9.07 2.72 -8.93
CA LYS A 20 7.65 2.66 -8.60
C LYS A 20 7.61 2.20 -7.16
N GLU A 21 7.39 3.12 -6.23
CA GLU A 21 7.01 2.75 -4.87
C GLU A 21 5.67 2.02 -5.01
N GLY A 22 5.76 0.69 -4.96
CA GLY A 22 4.78 -0.22 -5.53
C GLY A 22 5.39 -1.62 -5.62
N PHE A 23 5.75 -2.10 -4.43
CA PHE A 23 6.19 -3.42 -3.99
C PHE A 23 6.25 -4.62 -4.96
N GLU A 24 7.30 -5.43 -4.79
CA GLU A 24 7.41 -6.82 -5.29
C GLU A 24 6.34 -7.77 -4.69
N GLY A 25 5.65 -7.37 -3.62
CA GLY A 25 4.60 -8.13 -2.94
C GLY A 25 3.21 -8.02 -3.56
N GLY A 26 3.07 -7.23 -4.63
CA GLY A 26 1.86 -7.12 -5.43
C GLY A 26 0.72 -6.29 -4.82
N GLN A 27 -0.43 -6.28 -5.51
CA GLN A 27 -1.57 -5.41 -5.21
C GLN A 27 -2.05 -5.49 -3.75
N TYR A 28 -2.07 -6.69 -3.18
CA TYR A 28 -2.56 -6.98 -1.82
C TYR A 28 -1.42 -7.24 -0.83
N ALA A 29 -0.22 -6.72 -1.09
CA ALA A 29 0.94 -6.89 -0.23
C ALA A 29 0.59 -6.63 1.24
N TYR A 30 1.05 -7.54 2.10
CA TYR A 30 0.90 -7.49 3.56
C TYR A 30 -0.53 -7.55 4.09
N LEU A 31 -1.53 -7.81 3.24
CA LEU A 31 -2.90 -7.85 3.72
C LEU A 31 -3.22 -9.18 4.44
N ALA A 32 -2.58 -10.28 4.06
CA ALA A 32 -2.78 -11.59 4.67
C ALA A 32 -2.39 -11.59 6.17
N PRO A 33 -3.00 -12.46 7.00
CA PRO A 33 -2.54 -12.66 8.38
C PRO A 33 -1.05 -12.97 8.44
N SER A 34 -0.35 -12.31 9.34
CA SER A 34 1.05 -12.56 9.63
C SER A 34 1.18 -13.29 10.96
N ASP A 35 2.14 -14.21 11.04
CA ASP A 35 2.56 -14.73 12.32
C ASP A 35 3.27 -13.63 13.14
N PRO A 36 3.23 -13.70 14.49
CA PRO A 36 4.01 -12.81 15.32
C PRO A 36 5.49 -12.87 14.95
N ILE A 37 6.08 -11.70 14.69
CA ILE A 37 7.47 -11.63 14.29
C ILE A 37 8.41 -11.79 15.49
N LYS A 38 9.60 -12.33 15.23
CA LYS A 38 10.73 -12.29 16.15
C LYS A 38 11.81 -11.42 15.55
N MET A 39 12.12 -10.31 16.20
CA MET A 39 13.22 -9.42 15.81
C MET A 39 14.42 -9.68 16.69
N ASP A 40 15.62 -9.58 16.11
CA ASP A 40 16.82 -9.43 16.92
C ASP A 40 16.86 -8.05 17.59
N ALA A 41 17.67 -7.91 18.64
CA ALA A 41 17.77 -6.68 19.41
C ALA A 41 18.22 -5.45 18.58
N SER A 42 19.03 -5.64 17.54
CA SER A 42 19.48 -4.56 16.66
C SER A 42 18.33 -4.05 15.79
N THR A 43 17.59 -4.97 15.16
CA THR A 43 16.42 -4.65 14.34
C THR A 43 15.34 -3.96 15.16
N GLN A 44 15.05 -4.49 16.35
CA GLN A 44 14.11 -3.87 17.29
C GLN A 44 14.53 -2.45 17.68
N SER A 45 15.79 -2.24 18.05
CA SER A 45 16.29 -0.90 18.42
C SER A 45 16.18 0.10 17.26
N LYS A 46 16.52 -0.33 16.04
CA LYS A 46 16.38 0.50 14.82
C LYS A 46 14.92 0.84 14.54
N PHE A 47 14.02 -0.12 14.66
CA PHE A 47 12.59 0.10 14.45
C PHE A 47 12.01 1.08 15.47
N ILE A 48 12.28 0.88 16.77
CA ILE A 48 11.85 1.79 17.83
C ILE A 48 12.33 3.21 17.55
N LYS A 49 13.60 3.37 17.16
CA LYS A 49 14.17 4.67 16.81
C LYS A 49 13.41 5.29 15.63
N ALA A 50 13.31 4.57 14.51
CA ALA A 50 12.65 5.05 13.30
C ALA A 50 11.18 5.45 13.54
N TYR A 51 10.42 4.63 14.26
CA TYR A 51 9.00 4.88 14.55
C TYR A 51 8.80 6.07 15.50
N ASN A 52 9.66 6.23 16.49
CA ASN A 52 9.57 7.37 17.41
C ASN A 52 10.02 8.69 16.74
N GLU A 53 10.94 8.63 15.78
CA GLU A 53 11.43 9.78 15.00
C GLU A 53 10.45 10.23 13.91
N SER A 54 9.78 9.30 13.23
CA SER A 54 8.76 9.59 12.20
C SER A 54 7.48 10.23 12.76
N GLY A 55 7.37 10.27 14.08
CA GLY A 55 6.28 10.88 14.81
C GLY A 55 5.13 9.91 15.01
N GLY A 56 4.94 9.48 16.26
CA GLY A 56 3.67 8.91 16.76
C GLY A 56 2.53 9.95 16.77
N LEU A 57 2.32 10.64 15.64
CA LEU A 57 1.72 11.96 15.55
C LEU A 57 0.22 11.97 15.24
N VAL A 58 -0.44 10.83 15.18
CA VAL A 58 -1.87 10.79 14.78
C VAL A 58 -2.79 10.33 15.91
N PHE A 59 -2.24 9.75 16.98
CA PHE A 59 -3.00 9.36 18.16
C PHE A 59 -2.09 9.50 19.40
N ASN A 60 -2.27 10.56 20.18
CA ASN A 60 -1.62 10.79 21.50
C ASN A 60 -0.18 10.24 21.61
N LYS A 61 0.79 10.83 20.88
CA LYS A 61 2.25 10.59 20.99
C LYS A 61 2.62 9.25 21.63
N PHE A 62 2.21 8.14 21.00
CA PHE A 62 2.54 6.82 21.50
C PHE A 62 4.02 6.58 21.25
N ILE A 63 4.80 6.48 22.33
CA ILE A 63 6.23 6.17 22.28
C ILE A 63 6.37 4.65 22.38
N ILE A 64 6.99 4.05 21.37
CA ILE A 64 7.35 2.62 21.43
C ILE A 64 8.57 2.48 22.32
N THR A 65 8.51 1.55 23.26
CA THR A 65 9.62 1.10 24.11
C THR A 65 9.83 -0.40 23.92
N ASN A 66 10.90 -0.93 24.49
CA ASN A 66 11.11 -2.38 24.49
C ASN A 66 10.00 -3.13 25.23
N GLU A 67 9.29 -2.51 26.17
CA GLU A 67 8.24 -3.18 26.95
C GLU A 67 6.90 -3.26 26.21
N ASN A 68 6.65 -2.41 25.22
CA ASN A 68 5.36 -2.31 24.54
C ASN A 68 5.40 -2.65 23.04
N ILE A 69 6.60 -2.97 22.50
CA ILE A 69 6.80 -3.25 21.07
C ILE A 69 5.92 -4.39 20.56
N ASP A 70 5.73 -5.44 21.38
CA ASP A 70 4.93 -6.61 21.00
C ASP A 70 3.49 -6.26 20.66
N GLY A 71 2.94 -5.21 21.30
CA GLY A 71 1.60 -4.71 21.00
C GLY A 71 1.50 -3.99 19.65
N VAL A 72 2.61 -3.41 19.17
CA VAL A 72 2.68 -2.71 17.89
C VAL A 72 2.94 -3.68 16.73
N VAL A 73 3.79 -4.68 16.97
CA VAL A 73 4.28 -5.56 15.90
C VAL A 73 3.48 -6.85 15.72
N LYS A 74 2.34 -6.98 16.42
CA LYS A 74 1.49 -8.18 16.38
C LYS A 74 0.94 -8.51 14.99
N ASP A 75 0.67 -7.48 14.19
CA ASP A 75 0.01 -7.59 12.88
C ASP A 75 0.90 -7.06 11.74
N ILE A 76 2.23 -7.13 11.90
CA ILE A 76 3.19 -6.71 10.87
C ILE A 76 4.20 -7.82 10.60
N THR A 77 4.77 -7.82 9.41
CA THR A 77 5.84 -8.75 9.01
C THR A 77 7.23 -8.16 9.24
N LEU A 78 8.26 -9.00 9.29
CA LEU A 78 9.65 -8.56 9.39
C LEU A 78 10.07 -7.74 8.16
N GLU A 79 9.52 -8.07 7.00
CA GLU A 79 9.73 -7.33 5.75
C GLU A 79 9.18 -5.90 5.86
N GLU A 80 7.98 -5.73 6.41
CA GLU A 80 7.41 -4.40 6.69
C GLU A 80 8.27 -3.59 7.65
N VAL A 81 8.78 -4.22 8.71
CA VAL A 81 9.68 -3.55 9.68
C VAL A 81 10.96 -3.08 9.00
N ASN A 82 11.61 -3.96 8.23
CA ASN A 82 12.85 -3.62 7.54
C ASN A 82 12.63 -2.50 6.51
N TYR A 83 11.53 -2.55 5.77
CA TYR A 83 11.15 -1.49 4.86
C TYR A 83 10.93 -0.17 5.61
N TYR A 84 10.23 -0.21 6.73
CA TYR A 84 9.96 0.98 7.54
C TYR A 84 11.26 1.61 8.07
N ILE A 85 12.19 0.82 8.59
CA ILE A 85 13.50 1.30 9.06
C ILE A 85 14.25 2.05 7.95
N GLN A 86 14.14 1.59 6.71
CA GLN A 86 14.87 2.17 5.58
C GLN A 86 14.18 3.40 4.98
N ASN A 87 12.84 3.44 5.01
CA ASN A 87 12.06 4.41 4.25
C ASN A 87 11.23 5.36 5.13
N ASN A 88 11.19 5.13 6.45
CA ASN A 88 10.37 5.84 7.43
C ASN A 88 8.88 5.88 7.08
N LYS A 89 8.38 4.87 6.36
CA LYS A 89 6.97 4.73 5.99
C LYS A 89 6.60 3.27 5.76
N TRP A 90 5.31 2.96 5.90
CA TRP A 90 4.78 1.62 5.73
C TRP A 90 4.61 1.26 4.24
N PRO A 91 4.85 -0.01 3.87
CA PRO A 91 4.83 -0.46 2.49
C PRO A 91 3.41 -0.80 2.01
N TYR A 92 2.57 0.22 1.81
CA TYR A 92 1.22 -0.01 1.32
C TYR A 92 1.20 -0.61 -0.09
N GLY A 93 0.49 -1.73 -0.25
CA GLY A 93 0.16 -2.28 -1.56
C GLY A 93 -0.74 -1.33 -2.37
N SER A 94 -0.77 -1.52 -3.69
CA SER A 94 -1.51 -0.63 -4.59
C SER A 94 -3.02 -0.61 -4.31
N TYR A 95 -3.60 -1.69 -3.79
CA TYR A 95 -5.00 -1.72 -3.37
C TYR A 95 -5.28 -0.69 -2.25
N ILE A 96 -4.45 -0.66 -1.22
CA ILE A 96 -4.56 0.30 -0.11
C ILE A 96 -4.32 1.71 -0.61
N MET A 97 -3.25 1.92 -1.39
CA MET A 97 -2.92 3.24 -1.93
C MET A 97 -4.04 3.81 -2.81
N ASN A 98 -4.64 2.98 -3.67
CA ASN A 98 -5.76 3.38 -4.52
C ASN A 98 -6.98 3.75 -3.67
N TYR A 99 -7.33 2.95 -2.66
CA TYR A 99 -8.44 3.25 -1.76
C TYR A 99 -8.23 4.59 -1.04
N LEU A 100 -7.04 4.81 -0.47
CA LEU A 100 -6.70 6.04 0.24
C LEU A 100 -6.72 7.26 -0.69
N THR A 101 -6.29 7.10 -1.94
CA THR A 101 -6.30 8.18 -2.94
C THR A 101 -7.71 8.58 -3.33
N VAL A 102 -8.59 7.59 -3.58
CA VAL A 102 -9.99 7.83 -3.95
C VAL A 102 -10.79 8.45 -2.80
N ASN A 103 -10.53 8.03 -1.57
CA ASN A 103 -11.28 8.47 -0.38
C ASN A 103 -10.53 9.56 0.43
N LYS A 104 -9.53 10.21 -0.16
CA LYS A 104 -8.61 11.11 0.54
C LYS A 104 -9.34 12.22 1.30
N GLU A 105 -10.26 12.91 0.64
CA GLU A 105 -10.97 14.06 1.24
C GLU A 105 -11.80 13.63 2.44
N ASP A 106 -12.56 12.54 2.32
CA ASP A 106 -13.36 12.00 3.42
C ASP A 106 -12.51 11.56 4.62
N LEU A 107 -11.34 10.96 4.36
CA LEU A 107 -10.41 10.51 5.39
C LEU A 107 -9.76 11.69 6.13
N LEU A 108 -9.31 12.71 5.39
CA LEU A 108 -8.73 13.92 5.98
C LEU A 108 -9.76 14.74 6.75
N ASN A 109 -11.01 14.82 6.26
CA ASN A 109 -12.09 15.51 6.96
C ASN A 109 -12.50 14.80 8.27
N LYS A 110 -12.46 13.48 8.30
CA LYS A 110 -12.75 12.68 9.52
C LYS A 110 -11.61 12.73 10.53
N SER A 111 -10.37 12.88 10.08
CA SER A 111 -9.20 12.92 10.96
C SER A 111 -8.69 14.34 11.13
N LYS A 112 -9.04 14.96 12.27
CA LYS A 112 -8.54 16.30 12.65
C LYS A 112 -7.01 16.36 12.84
N GLN A 113 -6.31 15.22 12.85
CA GLN A 113 -4.87 15.10 13.10
C GLN A 113 -4.07 14.68 11.87
N LEU A 114 -4.72 14.22 10.79
CA LEU A 114 -4.04 13.84 9.56
C LEU A 114 -4.08 14.98 8.57
N THR A 115 -2.90 15.44 8.14
CA THR A 115 -2.77 16.52 7.15
C THR A 115 -2.55 15.99 5.73
N SER A 116 -2.10 14.74 5.59
CA SER A 116 -1.82 14.12 4.28
C SER A 116 -1.90 12.58 4.31
N LEU A 117 -1.91 11.98 3.11
CA LEU A 117 -1.77 10.52 2.96
C LEU A 117 -0.36 10.03 3.32
N ASP A 118 0.65 10.90 3.19
CA ASP A 118 2.02 10.60 3.59
C ASP A 118 2.10 10.44 5.12
N ASP A 119 1.41 11.28 5.88
CA ASP A 119 1.33 11.14 7.35
C ASP A 119 0.69 9.80 7.75
N LEU A 120 -0.38 9.40 7.05
CA LEU A 120 -1.00 8.08 7.24
C LEU A 120 0.01 6.95 6.99
N GLN A 121 0.74 7.02 5.88
CA GLN A 121 1.72 6.00 5.50
C GLN A 121 2.91 5.96 6.46
N LYS A 122 3.27 7.07 7.10
CA LYS A 122 4.32 7.11 8.12
C LYS A 122 3.87 6.51 9.45
N THR A 123 2.58 6.54 9.78
CA THR A 123 2.12 6.17 11.12
C THR A 123 1.46 4.80 11.21
N ILE A 124 0.65 4.39 10.22
CA ILE A 124 -0.24 3.24 10.37
C ILE A 124 0.24 2.05 9.53
N PRO A 125 0.44 0.85 10.10
CA PRO A 125 0.74 -0.35 9.31
C PRO A 125 -0.36 -0.71 8.30
N THR A 126 0.03 -1.39 7.22
CA THR A 126 -0.84 -1.77 6.09
C THR A 126 -2.12 -2.49 6.54
N ARG A 127 -1.99 -3.50 7.42
CA ARG A 127 -3.14 -4.28 7.94
C ARG A 127 -4.09 -3.45 8.80
N LEU A 128 -3.58 -2.45 9.52
CA LEU A 128 -4.41 -1.58 10.33
C LEU A 128 -5.19 -0.57 9.49
N ILE A 129 -4.61 -0.06 8.39
CA ILE A 129 -5.37 0.73 7.42
C ILE A 129 -6.55 -0.08 6.89
N TYR A 130 -6.31 -1.30 6.45
CA TYR A 130 -7.40 -2.14 5.96
C TYR A 130 -8.47 -2.36 7.03
N ARG A 131 -8.06 -2.79 8.23
CA ARG A 131 -8.98 -3.06 9.35
C ARG A 131 -9.86 -1.87 9.70
N TYR A 132 -9.28 -0.68 9.83
CA TYR A 132 -10.00 0.48 10.36
C TYR A 132 -10.70 1.31 9.30
N LEU A 133 -10.22 1.31 8.05
CA LEU A 133 -10.73 2.20 7.00
C LEU A 133 -11.47 1.50 5.88
N ILE A 134 -11.28 0.19 5.69
CA ILE A 134 -11.77 -0.55 4.52
C ILE A 134 -12.70 -1.71 4.93
N GLN A 135 -12.28 -2.50 5.92
CA GLN A 135 -12.94 -3.75 6.29
C GLN A 135 -14.41 -3.57 6.65
N SER A 136 -14.77 -2.52 7.40
CA SER A 136 -16.15 -2.28 7.80
C SER A 136 -17.08 -2.10 6.60
N THR A 137 -16.60 -1.43 5.55
CA THR A 137 -17.34 -1.22 4.30
C THR A 137 -17.43 -2.51 3.51
N GLU A 138 -16.31 -3.20 3.31
CA GLU A 138 -16.28 -4.44 2.51
C GLU A 138 -17.05 -5.59 3.14
N SER A 139 -17.12 -5.65 4.47
CA SER A 139 -17.87 -6.68 5.20
C SER A 139 -19.38 -6.64 4.95
N GLN A 140 -19.89 -5.54 4.39
CA GLN A 140 -21.30 -5.37 4.06
C GLN A 140 -21.63 -5.78 2.60
N LEU A 141 -20.61 -6.07 1.79
CA LEU A 141 -20.78 -6.44 0.38
C LEU A 141 -21.06 -7.95 0.22
N SER A 142 -21.85 -8.31 -0.78
CA SER A 142 -22.14 -9.70 -1.14
C SER A 142 -22.00 -9.90 -2.67
N PRO A 143 -21.05 -10.74 -3.15
CA PRO A 143 -20.12 -11.54 -2.35
C PRO A 143 -19.04 -10.70 -1.65
N LEU A 144 -18.42 -11.26 -0.61
CA LEU A 144 -17.29 -10.61 0.07
C LEU A 144 -16.12 -10.40 -0.91
N PRO A 145 -15.50 -9.20 -0.94
CA PRO A 145 -14.38 -8.91 -1.82
C PRO A 145 -13.17 -9.81 -1.55
N LEU A 146 -12.32 -9.97 -2.58
CA LEU A 146 -11.08 -10.74 -2.48
C LEU A 146 -10.16 -10.23 -1.36
N SER A 147 -10.01 -8.91 -1.22
CA SER A 147 -9.26 -8.25 -0.14
C SER A 147 -9.70 -8.72 1.24
N ASN A 148 -11.01 -8.81 1.48
CA ASN A 148 -11.55 -9.29 2.74
C ASN A 148 -11.19 -10.76 2.99
N ASN A 149 -11.34 -11.60 1.97
CA ASN A 149 -10.96 -13.01 2.06
C ASN A 149 -9.45 -13.19 2.30
N ILE A 150 -8.59 -12.38 1.67
CA ILE A 150 -7.14 -12.38 1.93
C ILE A 150 -6.86 -11.95 3.36
N TYR A 151 -7.45 -10.84 3.82
CA TYR A 151 -7.29 -10.32 5.18
C TYR A 151 -7.68 -11.34 6.26
N MET A 152 -8.74 -12.12 6.01
CA MET A 152 -9.21 -13.19 6.88
C MET A 152 -8.40 -14.49 6.77
N GLY A 153 -7.42 -14.58 5.87
CA GLY A 153 -6.66 -15.81 5.61
C GLY A 153 -7.46 -16.91 4.88
N LYS A 154 -8.57 -16.54 4.23
CA LYS A 154 -9.43 -17.45 3.45
C LYS A 154 -9.06 -17.53 1.97
N ALA A 155 -8.23 -16.60 1.49
CA ALA A 155 -7.72 -16.58 0.13
C ALA A 155 -6.24 -16.19 0.13
N VAL A 156 -5.51 -16.66 -0.87
CA VAL A 156 -4.12 -16.26 -1.12
C VAL A 156 -4.11 -15.07 -2.07
N ALA A 157 -3.27 -14.08 -1.79
CA ALA A 157 -3.09 -12.95 -2.70
C ALA A 157 -2.60 -13.47 -4.06
N PRO A 158 -3.17 -13.03 -5.19
CA PRO A 158 -2.64 -13.35 -6.50
C PRO A 158 -1.20 -12.83 -6.56
N VAL A 159 -0.28 -13.69 -6.98
CA VAL A 159 1.11 -13.27 -7.25
C VAL A 159 1.06 -12.40 -8.49
N ASP A 160 1.40 -11.11 -8.35
CA ASP A 160 1.62 -10.25 -9.50
C ASP A 160 2.82 -10.83 -10.25
N LYS A 161 2.56 -11.42 -11.42
CA LYS A 161 3.65 -11.92 -12.28
C LYS A 161 4.58 -10.73 -12.56
N PRO A 162 5.91 -10.89 -12.43
CA PRO A 162 6.83 -9.84 -12.84
C PRO A 162 6.53 -9.49 -14.31
N VAL A 163 6.13 -8.25 -14.55
CA VAL A 163 5.91 -7.74 -15.91
C VAL A 163 7.27 -7.49 -16.54
N LEU A 164 7.99 -8.57 -16.87
CA LEU A 164 9.17 -8.51 -17.73
C LEU A 164 9.29 -9.80 -18.55
N GLU A 165 8.50 -9.91 -19.61
CA GLU A 165 9.05 -10.32 -20.91
C GLU A 165 8.56 -9.32 -21.96
N ILE A 166 9.42 -8.34 -22.27
CA ILE A 166 9.51 -7.84 -23.64
C ILE A 166 10.15 -8.97 -24.44
N LYS A 167 9.34 -9.94 -24.85
CA LYS A 167 9.70 -10.84 -25.95
C LYS A 167 8.62 -10.81 -26.99
N GLU A 168 9.08 -10.32 -28.13
CA GLU A 168 8.45 -10.33 -29.43
C GLU A 168 7.27 -9.37 -29.61
N LYS A 169 7.44 -8.60 -30.70
CA LYS A 169 6.48 -7.79 -31.44
C LYS A 169 5.15 -8.54 -31.61
N THR A 170 4.35 -8.57 -30.56
CA THR A 170 2.98 -9.05 -30.60
C THR A 170 2.15 -7.80 -30.80
N THR A 171 1.61 -7.67 -32.02
CA THR A 171 0.55 -6.73 -32.36
C THR A 171 -0.37 -6.51 -31.18
N ALA A 172 -0.55 -5.24 -30.79
CA ALA A 172 -1.53 -4.84 -29.80
C ALA A 172 -2.82 -5.60 -30.07
N THR A 173 -3.15 -6.56 -29.20
CA THR A 173 -4.49 -7.13 -29.20
C THR A 173 -5.33 -6.05 -28.55
N ILE A 174 -5.86 -5.17 -29.41
CA ILE A 174 -6.95 -4.29 -29.08
C ILE A 174 -8.00 -5.22 -28.48
N HIS A 175 -8.20 -5.15 -27.17
CA HIS A 175 -9.39 -5.74 -26.56
C HIS A 175 -10.57 -5.24 -27.40
N PRO A 176 -11.44 -6.14 -27.90
CA PRO A 176 -12.58 -5.70 -28.67
C PRO A 176 -13.28 -4.61 -27.85
N PRO A 177 -13.69 -3.51 -28.49
CA PRO A 177 -14.42 -2.46 -27.79
C PRO A 177 -15.51 -3.13 -26.97
N PHE A 178 -15.73 -2.64 -25.74
CA PHE A 178 -16.86 -3.05 -24.91
C PHE A 178 -18.05 -3.32 -25.82
N SER A 179 -18.62 -4.53 -25.75
CA SER A 179 -19.80 -4.84 -26.56
C SER A 179 -20.80 -3.70 -26.39
N THR A 180 -21.43 -3.29 -27.48
CA THR A 180 -22.44 -2.21 -27.47
C THR A 180 -23.44 -2.40 -26.33
N GLU A 181 -23.79 -3.65 -26.05
CA GLU A 181 -24.64 -4.06 -24.92
C GLU A 181 -24.08 -3.65 -23.54
N ASN A 182 -22.79 -3.85 -23.28
CA ASN A 182 -22.14 -3.44 -22.02
C ASN A 182 -22.01 -1.92 -21.90
N TYR A 183 -21.75 -1.23 -23.02
CA TYR A 183 -21.68 0.23 -23.04
C TYR A 183 -23.04 0.86 -22.74
N THR A 184 -24.11 0.37 -23.38
CA THR A 184 -25.49 0.88 -23.16
C THR A 184 -25.95 0.63 -21.72
N LYS A 185 -25.57 -0.51 -21.12
CA LYS A 185 -25.89 -0.83 -19.72
C LYS A 185 -25.20 0.12 -18.73
N LEU A 186 -23.93 0.45 -18.99
CA LEU A 186 -23.20 1.46 -18.22
C LEU A 186 -23.82 2.85 -18.39
N GLN A 187 -24.21 3.21 -19.60
CA GLN A 187 -24.82 4.50 -19.89
C GLN A 187 -26.19 4.65 -19.20
N SER A 188 -27.01 3.60 -19.16
CA SER A 188 -28.32 3.63 -18.49
C SER A 188 -28.17 3.77 -16.98
N ILE A 189 -27.18 3.12 -16.37
CA ILE A 189 -26.90 3.27 -14.94
C ILE A 189 -26.54 4.72 -14.63
N CYS A 190 -25.66 5.33 -15.43
CA CYS A 190 -25.23 6.71 -15.25
C CYS A 190 -26.35 7.74 -15.54
N SER A 191 -27.28 7.47 -16.45
CA SER A 191 -28.40 8.38 -16.73
C SER A 191 -29.54 8.30 -15.71
N THR A 192 -29.62 7.22 -14.93
CA THR A 192 -30.63 7.04 -13.87
C THR A 192 -30.21 7.67 -12.53
N LEU A 193 -28.94 8.06 -12.42
CA LEU A 193 -28.35 8.74 -11.25
C LEU A 193 -28.42 10.28 -11.33
N ARG A 194 -29.27 10.82 -12.21
CA ARG A 194 -29.49 12.26 -12.41
C ARG A 194 -30.93 12.62 -12.02
#